data_AF-A0AAW9KHA0-F1
#
_entry.id   AF-A0AAW9KHA0-F1
#
_cell.length_a   1.000
_cell.length_b   1.000
_cell.length_c   1.000
_cell.angle_alpha   90.00
_cell.angle_beta   90.00
_cell.angle_gamma   90.00
#
_symmetry.space_group_name_H-M   'P 1'
#
loop_
_entity.id
_entity.type
_entity.pdbx_description
1 polymer ?
#
loop_
_entity_poly.entity_id
_entity_poly.type
_entity_poly.pdbx_seq_one_letter_code
_entity_poly.pdbx_strand_id
1 'polypeptide(L)' 'MSYITIRDFGEDEFIEKKSEFIGYAKRCESEEEAKTFIAEIKNKHKQATHNCWAY' A
#
# COMPACT_ATOMS: atom_id res chain seq x y z
N MET A 1 -9.67 -21.46 -13.44
CA MET A 1 -8.27 -21.15 -13.09
C MET A 1 -8.26 -20.56 -11.70
N SER A 2 -7.51 -21.13 -10.77
CA SER A 2 -7.27 -20.53 -9.46
C SER A 2 -6.06 -19.61 -9.55
N TYR A 3 -6.19 -18.38 -9.05
CA TYR A 3 -5.08 -17.43 -8.90
C TYR A 3 -4.76 -17.27 -7.41
N ILE A 4 -3.52 -16.89 -7.11
CA ILE A 4 -3.09 -16.56 -5.75
C ILE A 4 -3.27 -15.06 -5.57
N THR A 5 -3.80 -14.68 -4.42
CA THR A 5 -3.95 -13.28 -4.02
C THR A 5 -3.58 -13.15 -2.55
N ILE A 6 -3.45 -11.92 -2.10
CA ILE A 6 -3.19 -11.56 -0.72
C ILE A 6 -4.34 -12.12 0.15
N ARG A 7 -3.99 -12.85 1.22
CA ARG A 7 -4.99 -13.41 2.14
C ARG A 7 -5.55 -12.34 3.07
N ASP A 8 -4.66 -11.60 3.72
CA ASP A 8 -4.97 -10.57 4.71
C ASP A 8 -4.14 -9.31 4.45
N PHE A 9 -4.50 -8.19 5.06
CA PHE A 9 -3.70 -6.97 5.00
C PHE A 9 -2.25 -7.23 5.41
N GLY A 10 -1.31 -6.74 4.60
CA GLY A 10 0.12 -6.81 4.86
C GLY A 10 0.73 -5.41 4.90
N GLU A 11 1.65 -5.20 5.83
CA GLU A 11 2.51 -4.03 5.88
C GLU A 11 3.94 -4.48 6.18
N ASP A 12 4.91 -3.74 5.66
CA ASP A 12 6.33 -3.93 5.98
C ASP A 12 7.07 -2.60 5.84
N GLU A 13 8.17 -2.46 6.54
CA GLU A 13 8.98 -1.24 6.49
C GLU A 13 10.47 -1.55 6.57
N PHE A 14 11.27 -0.72 5.89
CA PHE A 14 12.72 -0.79 5.99
C PHE A 14 13.34 0.58 5.81
N ILE A 15 14.57 0.72 6.33
CA ILE A 15 15.37 1.92 6.20
C ILE A 15 16.53 1.64 5.24
N GLU A 16 16.66 2.48 4.21
CA GLU A 16 17.78 2.44 3.29
C GLU A 16 18.37 3.84 3.15
N LYS A 17 19.67 3.98 3.44
CA LYS A 17 20.39 5.28 3.37
C LYS A 17 19.68 6.46 4.06
N LYS A 18 19.12 6.24 5.25
CA LYS A 18 18.32 7.21 6.04
C LYS A 18 16.96 7.58 5.44
N SER A 19 16.57 6.95 4.35
CA SER A 19 15.21 7.01 3.83
C SER A 19 14.40 5.84 4.37
N GLU A 20 13.24 6.14 4.93
CA GLU A 20 12.27 5.15 5.38
C GLU A 20 11.33 4.79 4.22
N PHE A 21 11.14 3.50 4.00
CA PHE A 21 10.24 2.95 3.00
C PHE A 21 9.20 2.10 3.72
N ILE A 22 7.92 2.45 3.55
CA ILE A 22 6.80 1.76 4.18
C ILE A 22 5.89 1.24 3.07
N GLY A 23 5.74 -0.08 3.02
CA GLY A 23 4.92 -0.79 2.05
C GLY A 23 3.59 -1.24 2.65
N TYR A 24 2.53 -1.14 1.85
CA TYR A 24 1.18 -1.57 2.22
C TYR A 24 0.59 -2.42 1.11
N ALA A 25 0.03 -3.57 1.47
CA ALA A 25 -0.56 -4.52 0.55
C ALA A 25 -1.92 -4.97 1.08
N LYS A 26 -2.97 -4.79 0.27
CA LYS A 26 -4.34 -5.16 0.63
C LYS A 26 -5.03 -5.77 -0.58
N ARG A 27 -5.73 -6.89 -0.38
CA ARG A 27 -6.63 -7.43 -1.39
C ARG A 27 -7.80 -6.46 -1.59
N CYS A 28 -8.05 -6.08 -2.83
CA CYS A 28 -9.19 -5.27 -3.24
C CYS A 28 -9.96 -6.04 -4.32
N GLU A 29 -11.29 -5.98 -4.30
CA GLU A 29 -12.16 -6.64 -5.28
C GLU A 29 -12.76 -5.65 -6.30
N SER A 30 -12.53 -4.36 -6.10
CA SER A 30 -12.95 -3.27 -6.98
C SER A 30 -11.90 -2.16 -7.08
N GLU A 31 -11.99 -1.37 -8.15
CA GLU A 31 -11.14 -0.19 -8.34
C GLU A 31 -11.42 0.88 -7.29
N GLU A 32 -12.67 1.01 -6.87
CA GLU A 32 -13.11 1.93 -5.81
C GLU A 32 -12.48 1.58 -4.45
N GLU A 33 -12.41 0.29 -4.11
CA GLU A 33 -11.71 -0.18 -2.90
C GLU A 33 -10.21 0.15 -2.97
N ALA A 34 -9.57 -0.09 -4.12
CA ALA A 34 -8.16 0.22 -4.31
C ALA A 34 -7.90 1.73 -4.17
N LYS A 35 -8.73 2.57 -4.78
CA LYS A 35 -8.63 4.04 -4.68
C LYS A 35 -8.85 4.54 -3.27
N THR A 36 -9.84 3.99 -2.56
CA THR A 36 -10.11 4.33 -1.16
C THR A 36 -8.89 3.99 -0.29
N PHE A 37 -8.33 2.80 -0.47
CA PHE A 37 -7.15 2.37 0.26
C PHE A 37 -5.93 3.25 -0.01
N ILE A 38 -5.66 3.61 -1.27
CA ILE A 38 -4.58 4.54 -1.63
C ILE A 38 -4.79 5.90 -0.95
N ALA A 39 -6.02 6.41 -0.92
CA ALA A 39 -6.33 7.68 -0.27
C ALA A 39 -6.11 7.61 1.25
N GLU A 40 -6.48 6.50 1.90
CA GLU A 40 -6.22 6.25 3.32
C GLU A 40 -4.72 6.24 3.63
N ILE A 41 -3.92 5.50 2.86
CA ILE A 41 -2.46 5.42 3.06
C ILE A 41 -1.80 6.78 2.82
N LYS A 42 -2.18 7.49 1.75
CA LYS A 42 -1.67 8.83 1.46
C LYS A 42 -2.04 9.83 2.56
N ASN A 43 -3.21 9.68 3.18
CA ASN A 43 -3.65 10.51 4.30
C ASN A 43 -2.90 10.18 5.59
N LYS A 44 -2.55 8.90 5.83
CA LYS A 44 -1.71 8.43 6.93
C LYS A 44 -0.28 8.98 6.81
N HIS A 45 0.27 8.98 5.60
CA HIS A 45 1.65 9.40 5.29
C HIS A 45 1.73 10.69 4.49
N LYS A 46 0.96 11.71 4.91
CA LYS A 46 0.92 13.03 4.26
C LYS A 46 2.28 13.71 4.11
N GLN A 47 3.20 13.41 5.03
CA GLN A 47 4.53 14.01 5.08
C GLN A 47 5.59 13.20 4.33
N ALA A 48 5.24 12.03 3.76
CA ALA A 48 6.18 11.26 2.96
C ALA A 48 6.55 12.03 1.68
N THR A 49 7.84 12.00 1.33
CA THR A 49 8.35 12.65 0.12
C THR A 49 7.71 12.10 -1.15
N HIS A 50 7.39 10.80 -1.16
CA HIS A 50 6.71 10.11 -2.25
C HIS A 50 5.62 9.20 -1.69
N ASN A 51 4.47 9.18 -2.38
CA ASN A 51 3.38 8.25 -2.12
C ASN A 51 3.11 7.49 -3.43
N CYS A 52 3.89 6.43 -3.66
CA CYS A 52 3.80 5.56 -4.84
C CYS A 52 2.83 4.41 -4.58
N TRP A 53 2.07 4.00 -5.61
CA TRP A 53 1.09 2.93 -5.51
C TRP A 53 0.94 2.19 -6.84
N ALA A 54 0.47 0.94 -6.78
CA ALA A 54 0.09 0.12 -7.92
C ALA A 54 -1.00 -0.87 -7.48
N TYR A 55 -1.91 -1.21 -8.38
CA TYR A 55 -2.90 -2.28 -8.24
C TYR A 55 -3.25 -2.86 -9.61
#